data_AF-A0A7V4IWA8-F1
#
_entry.id   AF-A0A7V4IWA8-F1
#
_cell.length_a   1.000
_cell.length_b   1.000
_cell.length_c   1.000
_cell.angle_alpha   90.00
_cell.angle_beta   90.00
_cell.angle_gamma   90.00
#
_symmetry.space_group_name_H-M   'P 1'
#
loop_
_entity.id
_entity.type
_entity.pdbx_description
1 polymer ?
#
loop_
_entity_poly.entity_id
_entity_poly.type
_entity_poly.pdbx_seq_one_letter_code
_entity_poly.pdbx_strand_id
1 'polypeptide(L)'
;MEAQSAWSTPLGVWIGAIGTLALFSLIYRENRLYRLFEHLFIGLAAGFLIKTTWHETLHPQWWKPMTQNGQWPWMFALAGGALFYTIYSKRYSWLSRISIGVLIGFVAGQIFQVTANDYIPQIRKTFKPLYVTSADIPTGSMMTVQGMMLNNLIFVTIVVCVLSYFFFSFEQKNKVIRTSARSGRLMLMFAFGAIFGSTVMARMALLIDRVWFLMHNWLRLQ
;
A
#
# COMPACT_ATOMS: atom_id res chain seq x y z
N MET A 1 15.48 1.20 22.38
CA MET A 1 15.39 2.37 23.26
C MET A 1 16.49 3.41 22.98
N GLU A 2 17.70 3.03 22.52
CA GLU A 2 18.77 3.99 22.15
C GLU A 2 18.50 4.82 20.89
N ALA A 3 17.68 4.33 19.96
CA ALA A 3 17.36 5.09 18.75
C ALA A 3 16.48 6.31 19.03
N GLN A 4 15.62 6.29 20.06
CA GLN A 4 14.75 7.44 20.38
C GLN A 4 15.51 8.58 21.08
N SER A 5 16.60 8.30 21.81
CA SER A 5 17.44 9.31 22.46
C SER A 5 18.39 10.04 21.51
N ALA A 6 18.65 9.50 20.31
CA ALA A 6 19.53 10.14 19.32
C ALA A 6 18.84 11.29 18.54
N TRP A 7 17.52 11.22 18.38
CA TRP A 7 16.73 12.23 17.64
C TRP A 7 16.33 13.44 18.48
N SER A 8 16.52 13.39 19.80
CA SER A 8 16.35 14.53 20.71
C SER A 8 17.62 15.37 20.85
N THR A 9 18.63 15.16 19.99
CA THR A 9 19.75 16.09 19.91
C THR A 9 19.26 17.38 19.23
N PRO A 10 19.58 18.56 19.78
CA PRO A 10 19.16 19.83 19.19
C PRO A 10 19.55 19.93 17.71
N LEU A 11 20.73 19.41 17.35
CA LEU A 11 21.21 19.35 15.97
C LEU A 11 20.28 18.55 15.03
N GLY A 12 19.77 17.38 15.44
CA GLY A 12 18.85 16.59 14.64
C GLY A 12 17.53 17.31 14.37
N VAL A 13 17.01 18.02 15.38
CA VAL A 13 15.79 18.82 15.25
C VAL A 13 16.00 19.99 14.28
N TRP A 14 17.14 20.69 14.35
CA TRP A 14 17.48 21.77 13.42
C TRP A 14 17.59 21.28 11.97
N ILE A 15 18.27 20.16 11.73
CA ILE A 15 18.38 19.56 10.38
C ILE A 15 16.99 19.17 9.85
N GLY A 16 16.16 18.55 10.70
CA GLY A 16 14.78 18.18 10.34
C GLY A 16 13.90 19.39 10.03
N ALA A 17 14.04 20.48 10.79
CA ALA A 17 13.28 21.72 10.58
C ALA A 17 13.68 22.40 9.27
N ILE A 18 14.99 22.56 9.02
CA ILE A 18 15.50 23.13 7.76
C ILE A 18 15.05 22.29 6.57
N GLY A 19 15.14 20.96 6.65
CA GLY A 19 14.68 20.06 5.59
C GLY A 19 13.17 20.18 5.32
N THR A 20 12.36 20.30 6.37
CA THR A 20 10.91 20.49 6.24
C THR A 20 10.57 21.83 5.59
N LEU A 21 11.22 22.92 6.01
CA LEU A 21 11.04 24.25 5.42
C LEU A 21 11.52 24.30 3.96
N ALA A 22 12.65 23.65 3.65
CA ALA A 22 13.17 23.57 2.30
C ALA A 22 12.20 22.84 1.35
N LEU A 23 11.53 21.79 1.82
CA LEU A 23 10.48 21.10 1.06
C LEU A 23 9.21 21.95 0.92
N PHE A 24 8.79 22.66 1.97
CA PHE A 24 7.63 23.57 1.88
C PHE A 24 7.88 24.77 0.95
N SER A 25 9.13 25.15 0.70
CA SER A 25 9.46 26.16 -0.32
C SER A 25 8.94 25.80 -1.71
N LEU A 26 8.67 24.52 -2.00
CA LEU A 26 8.05 24.08 -3.25
C LEU A 26 6.69 24.75 -3.51
N ILE A 27 5.92 24.99 -2.44
CA ILE A 27 4.58 25.60 -2.54
C ILE A 27 4.68 27.03 -3.11
N TYR A 28 5.78 27.74 -2.83
CA TYR A 28 5.99 29.08 -3.35
C TYR A 28 6.58 29.07 -4.76
N ARG A 29 7.71 28.35 -4.96
CA ARG A 29 8.38 28.18 -6.25
C ARG A 29 9.50 27.13 -6.14
N GLU A 30 9.81 26.44 -7.23
CA GLU A 30 11.04 25.65 -7.33
C GLU A 30 12.27 26.57 -7.16
N ASN A 31 12.90 26.50 -5.98
CA ASN A 31 14.10 27.26 -5.66
C ASN A 31 15.34 26.35 -5.63
N ARG A 32 16.55 26.93 -5.74
CA ARG A 32 17.80 26.14 -5.69
C ARG A 32 17.94 25.33 -4.40
N LEU A 33 17.47 25.89 -3.29
CA LEU A 33 17.43 25.21 -1.99
C LEU A 33 16.53 23.97 -2.01
N TYR A 34 15.31 24.08 -2.56
CA TYR A 34 14.40 22.94 -2.72
C TYR A 34 15.07 21.80 -3.50
N ARG A 35 15.67 22.13 -4.66
CA ARG A 35 16.30 21.12 -5.54
C ARG A 35 17.48 20.40 -4.86
N LEU A 36 18.26 21.10 -4.05
CA LEU A 36 19.35 20.50 -3.28
C LEU A 36 18.82 19.48 -2.26
N PHE A 37 17.79 19.86 -1.50
CA PHE A 37 17.18 18.97 -0.52
C PHE A 37 16.45 17.80 -1.17
N GLU A 38 15.80 18.01 -2.32
CA GLU A 38 15.19 16.95 -3.10
C GLU A 38 16.21 15.87 -3.50
N HIS A 39 17.36 16.25 -4.07
CA HIS A 39 18.42 15.29 -4.40
C HIS A 39 19.01 14.61 -3.15
N LEU A 40 19.16 15.34 -2.04
CA LEU A 40 19.61 14.76 -0.78
C LEU A 40 18.63 13.69 -0.26
N PHE A 41 17.32 13.99 -0.26
CA PHE A 41 16.29 13.05 0.19
C PHE A 41 16.17 11.84 -0.73
N ILE A 42 16.26 12.01 -2.05
CA ILE A 42 16.28 10.90 -3.01
C ILE A 42 17.53 10.03 -2.79
N GLY A 43 18.69 10.63 -2.54
CA GLY A 43 19.93 9.92 -2.21
C GLY A 43 19.83 9.13 -0.90
N LEU A 44 19.25 9.72 0.14
CA LEU A 44 18.98 9.04 1.42
C LEU A 44 18.00 7.87 1.24
N ALA A 45 16.94 8.06 0.45
CA ALA A 45 15.99 7.00 0.14
C ALA A 45 16.68 5.84 -0.60
N ALA A 46 17.51 6.14 -1.60
CA ALA A 46 18.29 5.12 -2.32
C ALA A 46 19.26 4.38 -1.38
N GLY A 47 19.97 5.09 -0.51
CA GLY A 47 20.87 4.49 0.48
C GLY A 47 20.14 3.60 1.49
N PHE A 48 18.96 4.04 1.95
CA PHE A 48 18.10 3.23 2.81
C PHE A 48 17.65 1.95 2.10
N LEU A 49 17.22 2.03 0.84
CA LEU A 49 16.83 0.86 0.05
C LEU A 49 17.98 -0.13 -0.13
N ILE A 50 19.21 0.35 -0.35
CA ILE A 50 20.39 -0.53 -0.43
C ILE A 50 20.61 -1.25 0.91
N LYS A 51 20.56 -0.50 2.02
CA LYS A 51 20.73 -1.07 3.38
C LYS A 51 19.66 -2.11 3.69
N THR A 52 18.39 -1.81 3.45
CA THR A 52 17.29 -2.74 3.73
C THR A 52 17.39 -3.97 2.83
N THR A 53 17.65 -3.80 1.54
CA THR A 53 17.84 -4.93 0.61
C THR A 53 18.99 -5.82 1.07
N TRP A 54 20.08 -5.25 1.59
CA TRP A 54 21.17 -6.03 2.14
C TRP A 54 20.76 -6.82 3.40
N HIS A 55 20.21 -6.13 4.41
CA HIS A 55 19.96 -6.74 5.72
C HIS A 55 18.74 -7.65 5.76
N GLU A 56 17.68 -7.30 5.02
CA GLU A 56 16.39 -8.00 5.08
C GLU A 56 16.29 -9.09 4.02
N THR A 57 16.97 -8.93 2.88
CA THR A 57 16.85 -9.85 1.74
C THR A 57 18.15 -10.59 1.48
N LEU A 58 19.19 -9.91 1.00
CA LEU A 58 20.43 -10.54 0.53
C LEU A 58 21.16 -11.31 1.62
N HIS A 59 21.33 -10.72 2.81
CA HIS A 59 22.04 -11.37 3.89
C HIS A 59 21.32 -12.65 4.39
N PRO A 60 20.04 -12.61 4.80
CA PRO A 60 19.37 -13.81 5.30
C PRO A 60 18.99 -14.81 4.22
N GLN A 61 18.61 -14.38 3.00
CA GLN A 61 18.11 -15.29 1.97
C GLN A 61 19.20 -15.81 1.03
N TRP A 62 20.34 -15.12 0.91
CA TRP A 62 21.41 -15.52 -0.01
C TRP A 62 22.74 -15.77 0.72
N TRP A 63 23.22 -14.82 1.53
CA TRP A 63 24.54 -14.93 2.18
C TRP A 63 24.61 -16.01 3.27
N LYS A 64 23.63 -16.04 4.19
CA LYS A 64 23.54 -17.05 5.25
C LYS A 64 23.41 -18.48 4.72
N PRO A 65 22.49 -18.83 3.80
CA PRO A 65 22.39 -20.20 3.31
C PRO A 65 23.61 -20.65 2.50
N MET A 66 24.29 -19.73 1.82
CA MET A 66 25.53 -20.01 1.10
C MET A 66 26.69 -20.32 2.05
N THR A 67 26.84 -19.55 3.14
CA THR A 67 28.02 -19.65 4.04
C THR A 67 27.82 -20.59 5.23
N GLN A 68 26.60 -20.71 5.75
CA GLN A 68 26.32 -21.48 6.98
C GLN A 68 25.66 -22.84 6.72
N ASN A 69 24.81 -22.94 5.69
CA ASN A 69 24.05 -24.17 5.40
C ASN A 69 24.69 -25.06 4.31
N GLY A 70 25.85 -24.66 3.77
CA GLY A 70 26.56 -25.44 2.74
C GLY A 70 25.80 -25.60 1.42
N GLN A 71 24.76 -24.80 1.18
CA GLN A 71 23.95 -24.88 -0.04
C GLN A 71 24.59 -24.08 -1.19
N TRP A 72 25.69 -24.62 -1.72
CA TRP A 72 26.43 -24.10 -2.88
C TRP A 72 25.59 -23.76 -4.13
N PRO A 73 24.43 -24.40 -4.42
CA PRO A 73 23.61 -24.03 -5.57
C PRO A 73 23.14 -22.57 -5.57
N TRP A 74 23.09 -21.89 -4.42
CA TRP A 74 22.76 -20.45 -4.34
C TRP A 74 23.81 -19.53 -4.99
N MET A 75 25.00 -20.05 -5.31
CA MET A 75 25.99 -19.33 -6.11
C MET A 75 25.49 -19.03 -7.53
N PHE A 76 24.59 -19.86 -8.09
CA PHE A 76 23.96 -19.59 -9.38
C PHE A 76 23.06 -18.35 -9.36
N ALA A 77 22.57 -17.93 -8.19
CA ALA A 77 21.81 -16.67 -8.07
C ALA A 77 22.70 -15.45 -8.36
N LEU A 78 24.00 -15.50 -8.05
CA LEU A 78 24.96 -14.46 -8.40
C LEU A 78 25.15 -14.39 -9.92
N ALA A 79 25.21 -15.55 -10.60
CA ALA A 79 25.23 -15.59 -12.06
C ALA A 79 23.93 -15.01 -12.67
N GLY A 80 22.77 -15.31 -12.08
CA GLY A 80 21.48 -14.68 -12.40
C GLY A 80 21.48 -13.15 -12.24
N GLY A 81 22.06 -12.65 -11.15
CA GLY A 81 22.24 -11.21 -10.93
C GLY A 81 23.22 -10.57 -11.92
N ALA A 82 24.34 -11.25 -12.22
CA ALA A 82 25.32 -10.79 -13.20
C ALA A 82 24.72 -10.68 -14.61
N LEU A 83 23.77 -11.56 -14.95
CA LEU A 83 23.02 -11.50 -16.21
C LEU A 83 22.22 -10.21 -16.37
N PHE A 84 21.77 -9.55 -15.28
CA PHE A 84 21.16 -8.22 -15.38
C PHE A 84 22.13 -7.16 -15.90
N TYR A 85 23.40 -7.21 -15.50
CA TYR A 85 24.40 -6.24 -15.95
C TYR A 85 24.77 -6.36 -17.43
N THR A 86 24.43 -7.49 -18.07
CA THR A 86 24.60 -7.65 -19.52
C THR A 86 23.72 -6.70 -20.34
N ILE A 87 22.77 -6.01 -19.71
CA ILE A 87 21.95 -4.94 -20.33
C ILE A 87 22.79 -3.80 -20.92
N TYR A 88 23.97 -3.52 -20.34
CA TYR A 88 24.87 -2.48 -20.84
C TYR A 88 25.64 -2.89 -22.11
N SER A 89 25.63 -4.18 -22.48
CA SER A 89 26.29 -4.69 -23.68
C SER A 89 25.28 -4.98 -24.80
N LYS A 90 25.41 -4.29 -25.94
CA LYS A 90 24.53 -4.47 -27.12
C LYS A 90 24.55 -5.91 -27.67
N ARG A 91 25.63 -6.69 -27.46
CA ARG A 91 25.79 -8.05 -28.00
C ARG A 91 25.09 -9.14 -27.17
N TYR A 92 25.08 -9.01 -25.84
CA TYR A 92 24.51 -10.03 -24.94
C TYR A 92 23.17 -9.63 -24.32
N SER A 93 22.59 -8.51 -24.77
CA SER A 93 21.31 -7.97 -24.30
C SER A 93 20.15 -8.98 -24.31
N TRP A 94 20.14 -9.98 -25.20
CA TRP A 94 19.09 -11.02 -25.21
C TRP A 94 19.07 -11.88 -23.93
N LEU A 95 20.23 -12.12 -23.32
CA LEU A 95 20.36 -12.93 -22.11
C LEU A 95 19.74 -12.23 -20.87
N SER A 96 19.85 -10.89 -20.83
CA SER A 96 19.17 -10.07 -19.83
C SER A 96 17.64 -10.17 -19.94
N ARG A 97 17.07 -10.33 -21.15
CA ARG A 97 15.60 -10.46 -21.33
C ARG A 97 15.02 -11.71 -20.69
N ILE A 98 15.76 -12.82 -20.70
CA ILE A 98 15.34 -14.05 -20.00
C ILE A 98 15.28 -13.79 -18.50
N SER A 99 16.31 -13.18 -17.95
CA SER A 99 16.39 -12.87 -16.51
C SER A 99 15.29 -11.90 -16.06
N ILE A 100 15.03 -10.86 -16.87
CA ILE A 100 13.93 -9.92 -16.64
C ILE A 100 12.57 -10.63 -16.78
N GLY A 101 12.40 -11.50 -17.78
CA GLY A 101 11.17 -12.26 -17.98
C GLY A 101 10.85 -13.19 -16.81
N VAL A 102 11.86 -13.88 -16.27
CA VAL A 102 11.74 -14.70 -15.06
C VAL A 102 11.36 -13.84 -13.86
N LEU A 103 11.98 -12.67 -13.69
CA LEU A 103 11.67 -11.75 -12.59
C LEU A 103 10.23 -11.23 -12.69
N ILE A 104 9.79 -10.82 -13.88
CA ILE A 104 8.40 -10.39 -14.11
C ILE A 104 7.42 -11.54 -13.86
N GLY A 105 7.74 -12.76 -14.32
CA GLY A 105 6.92 -13.94 -14.06
C GLY A 105 6.79 -14.26 -12.57
N PHE A 106 7.89 -14.14 -11.82
CA PHE A 106 7.90 -14.31 -10.37
C PHE A 106 7.04 -13.25 -9.66
N VAL A 107 7.24 -11.97 -9.99
CA VAL A 107 6.45 -10.86 -9.41
C VAL A 107 4.97 -10.98 -9.78
N ALA A 108 4.65 -11.33 -11.03
CA ALA A 108 3.28 -11.56 -11.48
C ALA A 108 2.62 -12.72 -10.73
N GLY A 109 3.35 -13.81 -10.49
CA GLY A 109 2.87 -14.94 -9.68
C GLY A 109 2.58 -14.54 -8.23
N GLN A 110 3.45 -13.73 -7.62
CA GLN A 110 3.24 -13.20 -6.27
C GLN A 110 2.01 -12.27 -6.21
N ILE A 111 1.89 -11.33 -7.14
CA ILE A 111 0.73 -10.43 -7.21
C ILE A 111 -0.55 -11.23 -7.43
N PHE A 112 -0.52 -12.25 -8.29
CA PHE A 112 -1.67 -13.13 -8.51
C PHE A 112 -2.08 -13.86 -7.24
N GLN A 113 -1.13 -14.41 -6.48
CA GLN A 113 -1.43 -15.07 -5.20
C GLN A 113 -2.06 -14.11 -4.19
N VAL A 114 -1.49 -12.90 -4.03
CA VAL A 114 -2.04 -11.88 -3.12
C VAL A 114 -3.45 -11.47 -3.56
N THR A 115 -3.62 -11.16 -4.84
CA THR A 115 -4.91 -10.81 -5.44
C THR A 115 -5.94 -11.92 -5.21
N ALA A 116 -5.59 -13.17 -5.50
CA ALA A 116 -6.47 -14.31 -5.28
C ALA A 116 -6.85 -14.45 -3.79
N ASN A 117 -5.88 -14.33 -2.88
CA ASN A 117 -6.10 -14.46 -1.44
C ASN A 117 -6.92 -13.31 -0.84
N ASP A 118 -6.87 -12.11 -1.42
CA ASP A 118 -7.66 -10.97 -0.96
C ASP A 118 -9.08 -10.99 -1.54
N TYR A 119 -9.21 -11.16 -2.86
CA TYR A 119 -10.49 -11.03 -3.55
C TYR A 119 -11.36 -12.28 -3.47
N ILE A 120 -10.80 -13.51 -3.50
CA ILE A 120 -11.62 -14.74 -3.45
C ILE A 120 -12.40 -14.82 -2.12
N PRO A 121 -11.78 -14.62 -0.94
CA PRO A 121 -12.52 -14.59 0.31
C PRO A 121 -13.48 -13.40 0.39
N GLN A 122 -13.16 -12.25 -0.20
CA GLN A 122 -14.07 -11.10 -0.23
C GLN A 122 -15.34 -11.39 -1.04
N ILE A 123 -15.22 -12.05 -2.19
CA ILE A 123 -16.35 -12.52 -2.98
C ILE A 123 -17.17 -13.54 -2.17
N ARG A 124 -16.51 -14.51 -1.53
CA ARG A 124 -17.20 -15.50 -0.68
C ARG A 124 -17.95 -14.85 0.49
N LYS A 125 -17.33 -13.86 1.15
CA LYS A 125 -17.94 -13.08 2.24
C LYS A 125 -19.13 -12.22 1.80
N THR A 126 -19.35 -12.06 0.49
CA THR A 126 -20.52 -11.37 -0.04
C THR A 126 -21.78 -12.24 0.04
N PHE A 127 -21.63 -13.57 0.01
CA PHE A 127 -22.73 -14.54 0.19
C PHE A 127 -23.06 -14.73 1.68
N LYS A 128 -23.53 -13.67 2.34
CA LYS A 128 -23.91 -13.73 3.77
C LYS A 128 -25.28 -14.40 3.96
N PRO A 129 -25.45 -15.31 4.93
CA PRO A 129 -26.76 -15.86 5.27
C PRO A 129 -27.67 -14.77 5.84
N LEU A 130 -28.90 -14.71 5.34
CA LEU A 130 -29.93 -13.76 5.80
C LEU A 130 -30.58 -14.19 7.11
N TYR A 131 -30.66 -15.50 7.34
CA TYR A 131 -31.07 -16.08 8.62
C TYR A 131 -29.81 -16.44 9.39
N VAL A 132 -29.60 -15.76 10.51
CA VAL A 132 -28.44 -15.95 11.40
C VAL A 132 -28.99 -16.52 12.70
N THR A 133 -28.47 -17.67 13.13
CA THR A 133 -28.83 -18.25 14.43
C THR A 133 -27.79 -17.84 15.47
N SER A 134 -28.08 -17.93 16.77
CA SER A 134 -27.14 -17.60 17.85
C SER A 134 -25.79 -18.35 17.78
N ALA A 135 -25.71 -19.47 17.04
CA ALA A 135 -24.50 -20.23 16.78
C ALA A 135 -23.54 -19.58 15.76
N ASP A 136 -24.02 -18.64 14.93
CA ASP A 136 -23.25 -18.00 13.86
C ASP A 136 -22.63 -16.66 14.30
N ILE A 137 -22.92 -16.21 15.52
CA ILE A 137 -22.35 -14.98 16.07
C ILE A 137 -20.91 -15.27 16.52
N PRO A 138 -19.90 -14.58 15.96
CA PRO A 138 -18.53 -14.70 16.42
C PRO A 138 -18.46 -14.40 17.93
N THR A 139 -17.96 -15.37 18.70
CA THR A 139 -17.83 -15.27 20.15
C THR A 139 -16.97 -14.04 20.49
N GLY A 140 -17.60 -12.97 20.99
CA GLY A 140 -16.96 -11.67 21.24
C GLY A 140 -17.60 -10.46 20.53
N SER A 141 -18.62 -10.67 19.69
CA SER A 141 -19.39 -9.56 19.11
C SER A 141 -20.44 -9.03 20.10
N MET A 142 -20.46 -7.70 20.31
CA MET A 142 -21.50 -6.98 21.08
C MET A 142 -22.85 -6.91 20.34
N MET A 143 -22.96 -7.51 19.15
CA MET A 143 -24.10 -7.35 18.26
C MET A 143 -25.14 -8.46 18.50
N THR A 144 -26.39 -8.07 18.77
CA THR A 144 -27.50 -9.01 18.96
C THR A 144 -27.79 -9.80 17.67
N VAL A 145 -28.42 -10.98 17.78
CA VAL A 145 -28.86 -11.80 16.63
C VAL A 145 -29.63 -10.96 15.61
N GLN A 146 -30.56 -10.12 16.11
CA GLN A 146 -31.37 -9.21 15.30
C GLN A 146 -30.52 -8.14 14.60
N GLY A 147 -29.51 -7.58 15.28
CA GLY A 147 -28.60 -6.60 14.70
C GLY A 147 -27.74 -7.18 13.56
N MET A 148 -27.29 -8.44 13.71
CA MET A 148 -26.54 -9.12 12.66
C MET A 148 -27.41 -9.45 11.44
N MET A 149 -28.64 -9.93 11.65
CA MET A 149 -29.59 -10.18 10.56
C MET A 149 -29.89 -8.90 9.77
N LEU A 150 -30.13 -7.79 10.48
CA LEU A 150 -30.40 -6.50 9.85
C LEU A 150 -29.19 -5.99 9.06
N ASN A 151 -27.98 -6.09 9.62
CA ASN A 151 -26.76 -5.71 8.90
C ASN A 151 -26.52 -6.58 7.66
N ASN A 152 -26.72 -7.89 7.75
CA ASN A 152 -26.58 -8.80 6.61
C ASN A 152 -27.63 -8.50 5.52
N LEU A 153 -28.87 -8.20 5.91
CA LEU A 153 -29.94 -7.84 4.98
C LEU A 153 -29.63 -6.53 4.25
N ILE A 154 -29.21 -5.49 4.98
CA ILE A 154 -28.77 -4.22 4.40
C ILE A 154 -27.61 -4.44 3.43
N PHE A 155 -26.61 -5.21 3.85
CA PHE A 155 -25.44 -5.52 3.02
C PHE A 155 -25.84 -6.22 1.71
N VAL A 156 -26.64 -7.28 1.78
CA VAL A 156 -27.11 -8.01 0.59
C VAL A 156 -27.93 -7.09 -0.32
N THR A 157 -28.78 -6.24 0.26
CA THR A 157 -29.59 -5.28 -0.49
C THR A 157 -28.72 -4.25 -1.22
N ILE A 158 -27.69 -3.71 -0.57
CA ILE A 158 -26.73 -2.79 -1.19
C ILE A 158 -25.99 -3.50 -2.34
N VAL A 159 -25.50 -4.71 -2.13
CA VAL A 159 -24.79 -5.49 -3.16
C VAL A 159 -25.69 -5.73 -4.37
N VAL A 160 -26.94 -6.14 -4.17
CA VAL A 160 -27.90 -6.34 -5.26
C VAL A 160 -28.19 -5.04 -6.01
N CYS A 161 -28.35 -3.91 -5.31
CA CYS A 161 -28.55 -2.61 -5.95
C CYS A 161 -27.34 -2.17 -6.79
N VAL A 162 -26.12 -2.39 -6.28
CA VAL A 162 -24.87 -2.07 -6.98
C VAL A 162 -24.66 -2.99 -8.18
N LEU A 163 -24.91 -4.29 -8.04
CA LEU A 163 -24.86 -5.24 -9.16
C LEU A 163 -25.91 -4.86 -10.22
N SER A 164 -27.13 -4.49 -9.83
CA SER A 164 -28.15 -4.00 -10.75
C SER A 164 -27.73 -2.72 -11.50
N TYR A 165 -26.84 -1.90 -10.94
CA TYR A 165 -26.29 -0.73 -11.61
C TYR A 165 -25.23 -1.12 -12.67
N PHE A 166 -24.34 -2.07 -12.37
CA PHE A 166 -23.27 -2.51 -13.29
C PHE A 166 -23.71 -3.58 -14.29
N PHE A 167 -24.84 -4.24 -14.08
CA PHE A 167 -25.34 -5.28 -14.97
C PHE A 167 -25.97 -4.66 -16.22
N PHE A 168 -25.16 -4.45 -17.26
CA PHE A 168 -25.57 -3.86 -18.54
C PHE A 168 -26.26 -4.84 -19.51
N SER A 169 -26.34 -6.14 -19.18
CA SER A 169 -26.86 -7.18 -20.08
C SER A 169 -28.38 -7.21 -20.29
N PHE A 170 -29.17 -6.46 -19.50
CA PHE A 170 -30.62 -6.35 -19.72
C PHE A 170 -31.04 -4.89 -19.84
N GLU A 171 -31.93 -4.59 -20.80
CA GLU A 171 -32.55 -3.27 -20.90
C GLU A 171 -33.37 -2.99 -19.62
N GLN A 172 -33.01 -1.94 -18.89
CA GLN A 172 -33.69 -1.49 -17.66
C GLN A 172 -35.05 -0.84 -17.96
N LYS A 173 -35.98 -1.61 -18.52
CA LYS A 173 -37.35 -1.20 -18.85
C LYS A 173 -38.26 -1.16 -17.60
N ASN A 174 -38.00 -2.01 -16.59
CA ASN A 174 -38.79 -2.07 -15.36
C ASN A 174 -38.44 -0.96 -14.35
N LYS A 175 -39.46 -0.27 -13.82
CA LYS A 175 -39.32 0.84 -12.86
C LYS A 175 -38.57 0.44 -11.58
N VAL A 176 -38.75 -0.78 -11.10
CA VAL A 176 -38.07 -1.32 -9.90
C VAL A 176 -36.56 -1.47 -10.12
N ILE A 177 -36.15 -2.02 -11.26
CA ILE A 177 -34.73 -2.19 -11.63
C ILE A 177 -34.06 -0.81 -11.82
N ARG A 178 -34.76 0.13 -12.46
CA ARG A 178 -34.26 1.50 -12.63
C ARG A 178 -34.06 2.22 -11.29
N THR A 179 -34.95 2.04 -10.32
CA THR A 179 -34.81 2.64 -8.99
C THR A 179 -33.69 1.97 -8.19
N SER A 180 -33.58 0.64 -8.23
CA SER A 180 -32.50 -0.11 -7.59
C SER A 180 -31.12 0.24 -8.16
N ALA A 181 -31.01 0.43 -9.48
CA ALA A 181 -29.77 0.88 -10.12
C ALA A 181 -29.41 2.33 -9.75
N ARG A 182 -30.39 3.22 -9.54
CA ARG A 182 -30.14 4.59 -9.07
C ARG A 182 -29.67 4.63 -7.62
N SER A 183 -30.28 3.83 -6.74
CA SER A 183 -29.80 3.71 -5.35
C SER A 183 -28.41 3.10 -5.29
N GLY A 184 -28.13 2.07 -6.10
CA GLY A 184 -26.80 1.48 -6.25
C GLY A 184 -25.73 2.51 -6.65
N ARG A 185 -26.02 3.35 -7.65
CA ARG A 185 -25.13 4.46 -8.05
C ARG A 185 -24.84 5.42 -6.91
N LEU A 186 -25.86 5.82 -6.15
CA LEU A 186 -25.70 6.74 -5.02
C LEU A 186 -24.85 6.11 -3.90
N MET A 187 -25.05 4.81 -3.61
CA MET A 187 -24.20 4.07 -2.67
C MET A 187 -22.73 4.00 -3.15
N LEU A 188 -22.49 3.81 -4.44
CA LEU A 188 -21.14 3.88 -5.01
C LEU A 188 -20.50 5.26 -4.87
N MET A 189 -21.26 6.33 -5.06
CA MET A 189 -20.75 7.69 -4.87
C MET A 189 -20.32 7.93 -3.42
N PHE A 190 -21.06 7.42 -2.44
CA PHE A 190 -20.64 7.47 -1.03
C PHE A 190 -19.38 6.65 -0.77
N ALA A 191 -19.30 5.42 -1.29
CA ALA A 191 -18.13 4.57 -1.11
C ALA A 191 -16.86 5.20 -1.74
N PHE A 192 -16.96 5.71 -2.97
CA PHE A 192 -15.87 6.44 -3.60
C PHE A 192 -15.53 7.73 -2.85
N GLY A 193 -16.53 8.46 -2.36
CA GLY A 193 -16.33 9.63 -1.51
C GLY A 193 -15.51 9.31 -0.26
N ALA A 194 -15.79 8.20 0.42
CA ALA A 194 -15.02 7.74 1.57
C ALA A 194 -13.58 7.35 1.20
N ILE A 195 -13.40 6.63 0.08
CA ILE A 195 -12.07 6.23 -0.42
C ILE A 195 -11.24 7.48 -0.76
N PHE A 196 -11.77 8.41 -1.55
CA PHE A 196 -11.07 9.65 -1.89
C PHE A 196 -10.81 10.51 -0.65
N GLY A 197 -11.77 10.59 0.28
CA GLY A 197 -11.62 11.30 1.55
C GLY A 197 -10.47 10.75 2.41
N SER A 198 -10.28 9.43 2.45
CA SER A 198 -9.18 8.80 3.20
C SER A 198 -7.80 9.24 2.69
N THR A 199 -7.64 9.45 1.38
CA THR A 199 -6.37 9.93 0.80
C THR A 199 -6.10 11.40 1.14
N VAL A 200 -7.14 12.24 1.19
CA VAL A 200 -7.01 13.64 1.61
C VAL A 200 -6.66 13.70 3.10
N MET A 201 -7.32 12.89 3.94
CA MET A 201 -7.01 12.77 5.36
C MET A 201 -5.55 12.37 5.58
N ALA A 202 -5.04 11.39 4.84
CA ALA A 202 -3.64 10.98 4.95
C ALA A 202 -2.66 12.12 4.63
N ARG A 203 -2.92 12.90 3.57
CA ARG A 203 -2.09 14.07 3.21
C ARG A 203 -2.18 15.17 4.26
N MET A 204 -3.36 15.46 4.78
CA MET A 204 -3.55 16.44 5.85
C MET A 204 -2.88 16.00 7.15
N ALA A 205 -2.95 14.72 7.50
CA ALA A 205 -2.27 14.16 8.66
C ALA A 205 -0.76 14.34 8.57
N LEU A 206 -0.16 14.06 7.40
CA LEU A 206 1.28 14.30 7.17
C LEU A 206 1.63 15.79 7.28
N LEU A 207 0.78 16.70 6.79
CA LEU A 207 0.99 18.13 6.93
C LEU A 207 0.92 18.56 8.39
N ILE A 208 -0.10 18.12 9.12
CA ILE A 208 -0.27 18.43 10.55
C ILE A 208 0.93 17.94 11.35
N ASP A 209 1.40 16.71 11.10
CA ASP A 209 2.59 16.15 11.76
C ASP A 209 3.84 17.03 11.54
N ARG A 210 4.05 17.53 10.32
CA ARG A 210 5.18 18.42 9.99
C ARG A 210 5.05 19.81 10.60
N VAL A 211 3.85 20.39 10.60
CA VAL A 211 3.59 21.69 11.25
C VAL A 211 3.75 21.57 12.77
N TRP A 212 3.23 20.49 13.35
CA TRP A 212 3.37 20.20 14.78
C TRP A 212 4.84 20.06 15.17
N PHE A 213 5.64 19.33 14.37
CA PHE A 213 7.08 19.21 14.55
C PHE A 213 7.80 20.58 14.53
N LEU A 214 7.47 21.46 13.57
CA LEU A 214 8.05 22.80 13.49
C LEU A 214 7.69 23.67 14.70
N MET A 215 6.44 23.62 15.16
CA MET A 215 5.98 24.45 16.27
C MET A 215 6.48 23.96 17.64
N HIS A 216 6.36 22.65 17.93
CA HIS A 216 6.63 22.10 19.26
C HIS A 216 8.09 21.68 19.43
N ASN A 217 8.66 20.94 18.46
CA ASN A 217 10.03 20.42 18.61
C ASN A 217 11.08 21.48 18.29
N TRP A 218 10.86 22.30 17.25
CA TRP A 218 11.84 23.30 16.82
C TRP A 218 11.64 24.66 17.52
N LEU A 219 10.44 25.26 17.45
CA LEU A 219 10.15 26.56 18.07
C LEU A 219 9.87 26.49 19.57
N ARG A 220 9.67 25.28 20.14
CA ARG A 220 9.36 25.06 21.57
C ARG A 220 8.20 25.89 22.10
N LEU A 221 7.23 26.22 21.24
CA LEU A 221 5.99 26.84 21.66
C LEU A 221 5.14 25.73 22.29
N GLN A 222 4.80 25.90 23.58
CA GLN A 222 3.95 24.99 24.35
C GLN A 222 2.53 24.95 23.81
#